data_AF-A0AAV4BJ43-F1
#
_entry.id   AF-A0AAV4BJ43-F1
#
_cell.length_a   1.000
_cell.length_b   1.000
_cell.length_c   1.000
_cell.angle_alpha   90.00
_cell.angle_beta   90.00
_cell.angle_gamma   90.00
#
_symmetry.space_group_name_H-M   'P 1'
#
loop_
_entity.id
_entity.type
_entity.pdbx_description
1 polymer ?
#
loop_
_entity_poly.entity_id
_entity_poly.type
_entity_poly.pdbx_seq_one_letter_code
_entity_poly.pdbx_strand_id
1 'polypeptide(L)'
;MEWTNVFTLTSSCNLDHIMVKHKSLFSPGLGKIKGAKAKIHVQENAQAKFFKPRPVPYAMKTKVEEELAKLEKGNIISKITHSEWAAPVVVVPKENGKVRLCGDFKVTINPEMKVDQ
;
A
#
# COMPACT_ATOMS: atom_id res chain seq x y z
N MET A 1 -17.11 47.23 -28.60
CA MET A 1 -17.40 45.77 -28.70
C MET A 1 -16.98 45.16 -27.38
N GLU A 2 -17.93 44.63 -26.62
CA GLU A 2 -17.69 44.06 -25.29
C GLU A 2 -16.97 42.71 -25.37
N TRP A 3 -15.77 42.64 -24.80
CA TRP A 3 -14.91 41.45 -24.77
C TRP A 3 -15.31 40.40 -23.73
N THR A 4 -16.33 40.67 -22.91
CA THR A 4 -16.80 39.81 -21.82
C THR A 4 -17.51 38.53 -22.27
N ASN A 5 -17.86 38.41 -23.55
CA ASN A 5 -18.66 37.29 -24.07
C ASN A 5 -17.86 36.15 -24.74
N VAL A 6 -16.53 36.19 -24.76
CA VAL A 6 -15.74 35.31 -25.65
C VAL A 6 -15.07 34.09 -24.98
N PHE A 7 -15.06 33.94 -23.65
CA PHE A 7 -14.38 32.78 -23.03
C PHE A 7 -15.10 32.08 -21.88
N THR A 8 -16.42 32.16 -21.81
CA THR A 8 -17.18 31.22 -20.96
C THR A 8 -17.48 29.96 -21.77
N LEU A 9 -16.51 29.06 -21.85
CA LEU A 9 -16.80 27.65 -22.17
C LEU A 9 -17.62 27.10 -21.00
N THR A 10 -18.94 27.29 -21.01
CA THR A 10 -19.85 26.48 -20.22
C THR A 10 -19.81 25.07 -20.79
N SER A 11 -18.76 24.34 -20.45
CA SER A 11 -18.65 22.92 -20.71
C SER A 11 -19.73 22.26 -19.87
N SER A 12 -20.88 21.95 -20.49
CA SER A 12 -22.02 21.25 -19.90
C SER A 12 -21.71 19.78 -19.53
N CYS A 13 -20.44 19.40 -19.55
CA CYS A 13 -19.90 18.21 -18.89
C CYS A 13 -19.93 18.47 -17.37
N ASN A 14 -21.12 18.40 -16.78
CA ASN A 14 -21.32 18.66 -15.37
C ASN A 14 -20.42 17.73 -14.54
N LEU A 15 -19.44 18.29 -13.81
CA LEU A 15 -18.55 17.53 -12.93
C LEU A 15 -19.35 16.66 -11.95
N ASP A 16 -20.50 17.13 -11.48
CA ASP A 16 -21.39 16.38 -10.61
C ASP A 16 -21.89 15.09 -11.30
N HIS A 17 -22.18 15.15 -12.61
CA HIS A 17 -22.60 13.97 -13.36
C HIS A 17 -21.49 12.92 -13.43
N ILE A 18 -20.24 13.33 -13.65
CA ILE A 18 -19.07 12.43 -13.68
C ILE A 18 -18.82 11.83 -12.29
N MET A 19 -18.89 12.66 -11.25
CA MET A 19 -18.72 12.22 -9.86
C MET A 19 -19.80 11.23 -9.43
N VAL A 20 -21.06 11.46 -9.82
CA VAL A 20 -22.16 10.52 -9.56
C VAL A 20 -22.00 9.23 -10.36
N LYS A 21 -21.73 9.34 -11.66
CA LYS A 21 -21.57 8.18 -12.56
C LYS A 21 -20.42 7.27 -12.12
N HIS A 22 -19.34 7.85 -11.60
CA HIS A 22 -18.13 7.14 -11.18
C HIS A 22 -17.90 7.21 -9.66
N LYS A 23 -18.96 7.31 -8.86
CA LYS A 23 -18.89 7.47 -7.40
C LYS A 23 -18.00 6.44 -6.71
N SER A 24 -17.94 5.22 -7.23
CA SER A 24 -17.11 4.13 -6.71
C SER A 24 -15.60 4.33 -6.89
N LEU A 25 -15.18 5.14 -7.87
CA LEU A 25 -13.76 5.48 -8.07
C LEU A 25 -13.27 6.53 -7.07
N PHE A 26 -14.19 7.36 -6.57
CA PHE A 26 -13.92 8.46 -5.64
C PHE A 26 -14.33 8.13 -4.20
N SER A 27 -14.76 6.90 -3.92
CA SER A 27 -15.11 6.50 -2.56
C SER A 27 -13.87 6.49 -1.68
N PRO A 28 -13.99 6.91 -0.40
CA PRO A 28 -12.85 6.90 0.51
C PRO A 28 -12.40 5.47 0.79
N GLY A 29 -11.08 5.26 0.83
CA GLY A 29 -10.47 3.98 1.12
C GLY A 29 -9.57 3.47 0.00
N LEU A 30 -9.03 2.27 0.18
CA LEU A 30 -8.21 1.61 -0.82
C LEU A 30 -9.07 0.73 -1.70
N GLY A 31 -8.93 0.89 -3.02
CA GLY A 31 -9.50 -0.03 -4.00
C GLY A 31 -8.75 -1.36 -4.04
N LYS A 32 -9.38 -2.38 -4.65
CA LYS A 32 -8.77 -3.68 -4.92
C LYS A 32 -8.89 -3.98 -6.41
N ILE A 33 -7.76 -4.16 -7.09
CA ILE A 33 -7.72 -4.61 -8.48
C ILE A 33 -8.26 -6.04 -8.53
N LYS A 34 -9.27 -6.27 -9.37
CA LYS A 34 -9.86 -7.60 -9.62
C LYS A 34 -9.31 -8.16 -10.92
N GLY A 35 -9.13 -9.48 -10.99
CA GLY A 35 -8.68 -10.17 -12.20
C GLY A 35 -7.17 -10.18 -12.44
N ALA A 36 -6.37 -9.48 -11.63
CA ALA A 36 -4.91 -9.54 -11.67
C ALA A 36 -4.35 -10.05 -10.34
N LYS A 37 -3.33 -10.92 -10.41
CA LYS A 37 -2.53 -11.36 -9.25
C LYS A 37 -1.07 -11.08 -9.53
N ALA A 38 -0.42 -10.36 -8.63
CA ALA A 38 1.02 -10.19 -8.68
C ALA A 38 1.69 -11.53 -8.34
N LYS A 39 2.61 -11.98 -9.19
CA LYS A 39 3.46 -13.14 -8.93
C LYS A 39 4.90 -12.66 -8.85
N ILE A 40 5.58 -12.99 -7.75
CA ILE A 40 6.99 -12.71 -7.58
C ILE A 40 7.76 -13.94 -8.08
N HIS A 41 8.61 -13.75 -9.07
CA HIS A 41 9.47 -14.79 -9.61
C HIS A 41 10.82 -14.76 -8.89
N VAL A 42 11.26 -15.90 -8.37
CA VAL A 42 12.55 -16.06 -7.69
C VAL A 42 13.51 -16.91 -8.53
N GLN A 43 14.81 -16.79 -8.26
CA GLN A 43 15.86 -17.61 -8.87
C GLN A 43 15.61 -19.10 -8.58
N GLU A 44 16.04 -20.00 -9.46
CA GLU A 44 15.77 -21.45 -9.32
C GLU A 44 16.41 -22.05 -8.07
N ASN A 45 17.55 -21.51 -7.66
CA ASN A 45 18.30 -21.88 -6.47
C ASN A 45 18.06 -20.90 -5.31
N ALA A 46 16.99 -20.10 -5.35
CA ALA A 46 16.69 -19.12 -4.31
C ALA A 46 16.52 -19.82 -2.95
N GLN A 47 17.21 -19.30 -1.93
CA GLN A 47 17.10 -19.81 -0.57
C GLN A 47 16.15 -18.94 0.25
N ALA A 48 15.17 -19.57 0.89
CA ALA A 48 14.26 -18.89 1.78
C ALA A 48 14.99 -18.27 2.97
N LYS A 49 14.72 -16.99 3.22
CA LYS A 49 15.32 -16.22 4.31
C LYS A 49 14.26 -15.86 5.35
N PHE A 50 14.47 -16.34 6.58
CA PHE A 50 13.64 -16.04 7.72
C PHE A 50 14.40 -15.20 8.75
N PHE A 51 14.01 -13.94 8.93
CA PHE A 51 14.57 -13.06 9.95
C PHE A 51 13.61 -12.89 11.13
N LYS A 52 14.18 -12.86 12.33
CA LYS A 52 13.44 -12.48 13.53
C LYS A 52 12.98 -11.02 13.44
N PRO A 53 11.82 -10.66 14.03
CA PRO A 53 11.37 -9.27 14.09
C PRO A 53 12.37 -8.40 14.87
N ARG A 54 12.56 -7.15 14.43
CA ARG A 54 13.39 -6.18 15.14
C ARG A 54 12.68 -5.74 16.43
N PRO A 55 13.40 -5.50 17.54
CA PRO A 55 12.80 -4.97 18.76
C PRO A 55 12.10 -3.64 18.50
N VAL A 56 10.85 -3.54 18.95
CA VAL A 56 10.07 -2.30 18.87
C VAL A 56 10.19 -1.56 20.20
N PRO A 57 10.64 -0.28 20.21
CA PRO A 57 10.67 0.53 21.41
C PRO A 57 9.31 0.60 22.09
N TYR A 58 9.28 0.56 23.42
CA TYR A 58 8.04 0.50 24.20
C TYR A 58 7.06 1.63 23.84
N ALA A 59 7.56 2.85 23.69
CA ALA A 59 6.77 4.03 23.31
C ALA A 59 6.07 3.93 21.93
N MET A 60 6.51 3.00 21.06
CA MET A 60 5.93 2.80 19.73
C MET A 60 5.04 1.55 19.63
N LYS A 61 5.04 0.66 20.63
CA LYS A 61 4.32 -0.63 20.55
C LYS A 61 2.84 -0.46 20.19
N THR A 62 2.13 0.37 20.94
CA THR A 62 0.69 0.63 20.72
C THR A 62 0.42 1.15 19.31
N LYS A 63 1.25 2.06 18.81
CA LYS A 63 1.09 2.62 17.46
C LYS A 63 1.34 1.58 16.36
N VAL A 64 2.28 0.67 16.59
CA VAL A 64 2.56 -0.43 15.66
C VAL A 64 1.39 -1.42 15.64
N GLU A 65 0.84 -1.77 16.80
CA GLU A 65 -0.33 -2.65 16.92
C GLU A 65 -1.56 -2.05 16.24
N GLU A 66 -1.83 -0.76 16.44
CA GLU A 66 -2.92 -0.04 15.78
C GLU A 66 -2.78 -0.05 14.26
N GLU A 67 -1.58 0.20 13.73
CA GLU A 67 -1.38 0.19 12.28
C GLU A 67 -1.48 -1.23 11.70
N LEU A 68 -0.98 -2.26 12.39
CA LEU A 68 -1.17 -3.66 12.00
C LEU A 68 -2.67 -4.03 11.94
N ALA A 69 -3.43 -3.69 12.99
CA ALA A 69 -4.88 -3.95 13.04
C ALA A 69 -5.63 -3.23 11.92
N LYS A 70 -5.23 -1.99 11.60
CA LYS A 70 -5.79 -1.22 10.49
C LYS A 70 -5.50 -1.87 9.12
N LEU A 71 -4.29 -2.35 8.90
CA LEU A 71 -3.92 -3.05 7.67
C LEU A 71 -4.67 -4.38 7.51
N GLU A 72 -4.82 -5.14 8.61
CA GLU A 72 -5.58 -6.40 8.63
C GLU A 72 -7.07 -6.15 8.35
N LYS A 73 -7.69 -5.18 9.03
CA LYS A 73 -9.09 -4.78 8.78
C LYS A 73 -9.32 -4.29 7.34
N GLY A 74 -8.30 -3.66 6.75
CA GLY A 74 -8.30 -3.24 5.35
C GLY A 74 -8.11 -4.37 4.34
N ASN A 75 -7.93 -5.62 4.77
CA ASN A 75 -7.59 -6.77 3.94
C ASN A 75 -6.31 -6.55 3.10
N ILE A 76 -5.36 -5.78 3.62
CA ILE A 76 -4.07 -5.50 2.98
C ILE A 76 -3.05 -6.57 3.37
N ILE A 77 -3.11 -7.01 4.63
CA ILE A 77 -2.31 -8.12 5.17
C ILE A 77 -3.25 -9.12 5.85
N SER A 78 -2.76 -10.34 6.06
CA SER A 78 -3.46 -11.40 6.78
C SER A 78 -2.50 -12.15 7.67
N LYS A 79 -3.00 -12.68 8.80
CA LYS A 79 -2.23 -13.59 9.63
C LYS A 79 -1.98 -14.91 8.90
N ILE A 80 -0.78 -15.45 9.07
CA ILE A 80 -0.39 -16.79 8.61
C ILE A 80 0.24 -17.54 9.78
N THR A 81 0.13 -18.87 9.79
CA THR A 81 0.67 -19.69 10.89
C THR A 81 2.15 -20.02 10.68
N HIS A 82 2.55 -20.29 9.44
CA HIS A 82 3.91 -20.68 9.09
C HIS A 82 4.34 -20.03 7.78
N SER A 83 5.63 -19.67 7.67
CA SER A 83 6.25 -19.15 6.47
C SER A 83 7.73 -19.48 6.47
N GLU A 84 8.26 -19.87 5.31
CA GLU A 84 9.70 -20.03 5.11
C GLU A 84 10.40 -18.67 4.92
N TRP A 85 9.65 -17.66 4.48
CA TRP A 85 10.14 -16.30 4.26
C TRP A 85 9.62 -15.35 5.34
N ALA A 86 10.52 -14.58 5.96
CA ALA A 86 10.14 -13.53 6.90
C ALA A 86 11.08 -12.33 6.81
N ALA A 87 10.53 -11.18 6.41
CA ALA A 87 11.24 -9.91 6.43
C ALA A 87 11.01 -9.19 7.77
N PRO A 88 12.05 -8.59 8.37
CA PRO A 88 11.84 -7.79 9.56
C PRO A 88 11.05 -6.51 9.23
N VAL A 89 10.20 -6.08 10.16
CA VAL A 89 9.45 -4.83 10.02
C VAL A 89 10.31 -3.65 10.48
N VAL A 90 10.24 -2.56 9.72
CA VAL A 90 10.81 -1.25 9.99
C VAL A 90 9.68 -0.29 10.32
N VAL A 91 9.80 0.40 11.46
CA VAL A 91 8.81 1.37 11.94
C VAL A 91 9.32 2.77 11.60
N VAL A 92 8.57 3.49 10.76
CA VAL A 92 8.91 4.86 10.34
C VAL A 92 7.90 5.84 10.93
N PRO A 93 8.31 6.76 11.80
CA PRO A 93 7.42 7.80 12.33
C PRO A 93 6.89 8.71 11.22
N LYS A 94 5.64 9.14 11.35
CA LYS A 94 5.04 10.20 10.53
C LYS A 94 4.92 11.49 11.34
N GLU A 95 4.88 12.63 10.67
CA GLU A 95 4.70 13.95 11.29
C GLU A 95 3.40 14.05 12.09
N ASN A 96 2.34 13.35 11.66
CA ASN A 96 1.04 13.31 12.34
C ASN A 96 1.02 12.41 13.60
N GLY A 97 2.18 12.01 14.11
CA GLY A 97 2.32 11.19 15.31
C GLY A 97 2.01 9.70 15.13
N LYS A 98 1.57 9.25 13.95
CA LYS A 98 1.36 7.83 13.62
C LYS A 98 2.65 7.18 13.11
N VAL A 99 2.57 5.89 12.79
CA VAL A 99 3.69 5.13 12.20
C VAL A 99 3.35 4.61 10.80
N ARG A 100 4.37 4.40 9.97
CA ARG A 100 4.32 3.61 8.74
C ARG A 100 5.13 2.34 8.97
N LEU A 101 4.54 1.19 8.68
CA LEU A 101 5.21 -0.10 8.73
C LEU A 101 5.76 -0.44 7.35
N CYS A 102 7.04 -0.79 7.28
CA CYS A 102 7.71 -1.18 6.04
C CYS A 102 8.40 -2.53 6.24
N GLY A 103 8.25 -3.47 5.31
CA GLY A 103 9.06 -4.68 5.30
C GLY A 103 10.47 -4.39 4.76
N ASP A 104 11.51 -4.88 5.43
CA ASP A 104 12.88 -4.83 4.93
C ASP A 104 13.10 -5.93 3.88
N PHE A 105 12.60 -5.69 2.68
CA PHE A 105 12.68 -6.66 1.58
C PHE A 105 14.07 -6.74 0.95
N LYS A 106 14.94 -5.76 1.22
CA LYS A 106 16.32 -5.72 0.72
C LYS A 106 17.14 -6.90 1.23
N VAL A 107 16.94 -7.32 2.48
CA VAL A 107 17.68 -8.43 3.08
C VAL A 107 17.03 -9.80 2.86
N THR A 108 15.81 -9.84 2.32
CA THR A 108 15.03 -11.07 2.13
C THR A 108 14.81 -11.41 0.66
N ILE A 109 13.70 -10.97 0.09
CA ILE A 109 13.22 -11.42 -1.21
C ILE A 109 13.91 -10.73 -2.38
N ASN A 110 14.31 -9.46 -2.24
CA ASN A 110 14.84 -8.67 -3.36
C ASN A 110 16.11 -9.29 -4.00
N PRO A 111 17.09 -9.82 -3.23
CA PRO A 111 18.27 -10.46 -3.82
C PRO A 111 17.95 -11.76 -4.58
N GLU A 112 16.85 -12.42 -4.22
CA GLU A 112 16.44 -13.71 -4.76
C GLU A 112 15.46 -13.57 -5.93
N MET A 113 14.98 -12.35 -6.20
CA MET A 113 13.99 -12.08 -7.22
C MET A 113 14.63 -12.09 -8.62
N LYS A 114 13.99 -12.74 -9.59
CA LYS A 114 14.32 -12.60 -11.02
C LYS A 114 13.80 -11.23 -11.47
N VAL A 115 14.71 -10.36 -11.89
CA VAL A 115 14.34 -9.09 -12.53
C VAL A 115 14.31 -9.37 -14.02
N ASP A 116 13.18 -9.12 -14.67
CA ASP A 116 13.09 -9.17 -16.14
C ASP A 116 14.11 -8.17 -16.69
N GLN A 117 15.17 -8.67 -17.32
CA GLN A 117 16.16 -7.86 -18.04
C GLN A 117 15.65 -7.54 -19.45
#